data_AF-A0A7S4UQ15-F1
#
_entry.id   AF-A0A7S4UQ15-F1
#
_cell.length_a   1.000
_cell.length_b   1.000
_cell.length_c   1.000
_cell.angle_alpha   90.00
_cell.angle_beta   90.00
_cell.angle_gamma   90.00
#
_symmetry.space_group_name_H-M   'P 1'
#
loop_
_entity.id
_entity.type
_entity.pdbx_description
1 polymer ?
#
loop_
_entity_poly.entity_id
_entity_poly.type
_entity_poly.pdbx_seq_one_letter_code
_entity_poly.pdbx_strand_id
1 'polypeptide(L)'
;MKPNWDRLMAEYKDHESILVADVDCTSSAGKAKCQEVKVRGYPTIKYGDPENLQDYKGGRTYQELSEWAGNLRPSCGPRNMQLCDEEKQKLIKELQALSQEERNALIKEKEETIEKLEANFTALSKEMFKNHKDLEEQKDAAVRAAKSKGLALLKSVHFLEGKKVKKEL
;
A
#
# COMPACT_ATOMS: atom_id res chain seq x y z
N MET A 1 16.76 9.73 -4.56
CA MET A 1 15.91 9.56 -5.76
C MET A 1 15.92 10.79 -6.66
N LYS A 2 15.78 12.01 -6.11
CA LYS A 2 15.66 13.26 -6.88
C LYS A 2 16.63 13.40 -8.07
N PRO A 3 17.95 13.13 -7.98
CA PRO A 3 18.83 13.24 -9.14
C PRO A 3 18.48 12.31 -10.31
N ASN A 4 18.06 11.07 -10.03
CA ASN A 4 17.63 10.13 -11.07
C ASN A 4 16.29 10.56 -11.70
N TRP A 5 15.38 11.09 -10.89
CA TRP A 5 14.09 11.59 -11.35
C TRP A 5 14.23 12.84 -12.22
N ASP A 6 15.10 13.76 -11.83
CA ASP A 6 15.40 14.98 -12.60
C ASP A 6 15.99 14.66 -13.96
N ARG A 7 16.89 13.67 -14.01
CA ARG A 7 17.41 13.16 -15.28
C ARG A 7 16.31 12.56 -16.16
N LEU A 8 15.41 11.77 -15.58
CA LEU A 8 14.28 11.19 -16.31
C LEU A 8 13.32 12.27 -16.83
N MET A 9 12.98 13.27 -16.01
CA MET A 9 12.15 14.41 -16.45
C MET A 9 12.79 15.18 -17.59
N ALA A 10 14.12 15.38 -17.56
CA ALA A 10 14.82 16.05 -18.65
C ALA A 10 14.79 15.24 -19.96
N GLU A 11 14.91 13.92 -19.88
CA GLU A 11 14.84 13.01 -21.03
C GLU A 11 13.45 13.00 -21.69
N TYR A 12 12.38 13.05 -20.89
CA TYR A 12 11.00 12.98 -21.38
C TYR A 12 10.31 14.35 -21.57
N LYS A 13 11.04 15.45 -21.41
CA LYS A 13 10.47 16.81 -21.42
C LYS A 13 9.62 17.13 -22.65
N ASP A 14 10.08 16.71 -23.82
CA ASP A 14 9.45 16.97 -25.12
C ASP A 14 8.83 15.69 -25.73
N HIS A 15 8.61 14.65 -24.91
CA HIS A 15 8.05 13.38 -25.37
C HIS A 15 6.55 13.52 -25.66
N GLU A 16 6.10 13.05 -26.82
CA GLU A 16 4.73 13.28 -27.31
C GLU A 16 3.63 12.67 -26.42
N SER A 17 3.91 11.50 -25.83
CA SER A 17 2.91 10.71 -25.10
C SER A 17 3.22 10.42 -23.63
N ILE A 18 4.36 10.85 -23.11
CA ILE A 18 4.81 10.49 -21.75
C ILE A 18 5.19 11.78 -21.03
N LEU A 19 4.48 12.07 -19.95
CA LEU A 19 4.80 13.14 -19.02
C LEU A 19 5.44 12.54 -17.78
N VAL A 20 6.64 13.01 -17.44
CA VAL A 20 7.26 12.76 -16.14
C VAL A 20 7.26 14.07 -15.37
N ALA A 21 6.62 14.08 -14.21
CA ALA A 21 6.47 15.27 -13.37
C ALA A 21 6.62 14.91 -11.90
N ASP A 22 6.99 15.89 -11.07
CA ASP A 22 6.95 15.82 -9.62
C ASP A 22 5.92 16.80 -9.03
N VAL A 23 5.36 16.43 -7.88
CA VAL A 23 4.43 17.26 -7.12
C VAL A 23 4.96 17.40 -5.71
N ASP A 24 5.16 18.63 -5.26
CA ASP A 24 5.52 18.90 -3.86
C ASP A 24 4.29 18.81 -2.97
N CYS A 25 4.09 17.63 -2.38
CA CYS A 25 3.00 17.37 -1.43
C CYS A 25 3.15 18.09 -0.08
N THR A 26 4.26 18.77 0.18
CA THR A 26 4.45 19.61 1.37
C THR A 26 3.96 21.05 1.16
N SER A 27 3.86 21.47 -0.11
CA SER A 27 3.26 22.76 -0.47
C SER A 27 1.74 22.76 -0.26
N SER A 28 1.18 23.95 -0.01
CA SER A 28 -0.27 24.14 0.10
C SER A 28 -1.01 23.74 -1.19
N ALA A 29 -0.41 23.99 -2.35
CA ALA A 29 -0.97 23.66 -3.66
C ALA A 29 -0.94 22.15 -3.95
N GLY A 30 0.17 21.47 -3.63
CA GLY A 30 0.34 20.04 -3.93
C GLY A 30 -0.36 19.11 -2.93
N LYS A 31 -0.56 19.56 -1.69
CA LYS A 31 -1.14 18.73 -0.62
C LYS A 31 -2.52 18.14 -1.00
N ALA A 32 -3.40 18.95 -1.59
CA ALA A 32 -4.73 18.50 -1.99
C ALA A 32 -4.64 17.36 -3.03
N LYS A 33 -3.83 17.54 -4.08
CA LYS A 33 -3.66 16.52 -5.12
C LYS A 33 -3.02 15.24 -4.57
N CYS A 34 -2.05 15.37 -3.67
CA CYS A 34 -1.41 14.20 -3.06
C CYS A 34 -2.35 13.42 -2.12
N GLN A 35 -3.29 14.10 -1.46
CA GLN A 35 -4.34 13.44 -0.66
C GLN A 35 -5.35 12.72 -1.57
N GLU A 36 -5.81 13.39 -2.62
CA GLU A 36 -6.74 12.85 -3.62
C GLU A 36 -6.20 11.54 -4.23
N VAL A 37 -4.92 11.54 -4.64
CA VAL A 37 -4.27 10.35 -5.20
C VAL A 37 -3.70 9.40 -4.13
N LYS A 38 -4.06 9.61 -2.86
CA LYS A 38 -3.76 8.75 -1.70
C LYS A 38 -2.26 8.49 -1.49
N VAL A 39 -1.42 9.51 -1.58
CA VAL A 39 0.01 9.42 -1.23
C VAL A 39 0.15 9.29 0.29
N ARG A 40 0.69 8.14 0.74
CA ARG A 40 0.83 7.81 2.18
C ARG A 40 2.25 8.00 2.74
N GLY A 41 3.23 8.26 1.88
CA GLY A 41 4.62 8.46 2.26
C GLY A 41 5.47 8.92 1.09
N TYR A 42 6.62 9.53 1.38
CA TYR A 42 7.50 10.09 0.36
C TYR A 42 8.83 9.33 0.27
N PRO A 43 9.39 9.14 -0.95
CA PRO A 43 8.78 9.40 -2.25
C PRO A 43 7.83 8.27 -2.68
N THR A 44 6.69 8.64 -3.26
CA THR A 44 5.75 7.74 -3.94
C THR A 44 5.75 8.06 -5.43
N ILE A 45 5.89 7.03 -6.28
CA ILE A 45 5.79 7.15 -7.73
C ILE A 45 4.47 6.52 -8.16
N LYS A 46 3.75 7.22 -9.02
CA LYS A 46 2.49 6.77 -9.61
C LYS A 46 2.51 6.97 -11.11
N TYR A 47 1.70 6.21 -11.82
CA TYR A 47 1.64 6.24 -13.28
C TYR A 47 0.28 5.86 -13.84
N GLY A 48 0.06 6.16 -15.12
CA GLY A 48 -1.16 5.84 -15.84
C GLY A 48 -1.99 7.08 -16.14
N ASP A 49 -3.30 6.91 -16.24
CA ASP A 49 -4.23 8.01 -16.47
C ASP A 49 -4.30 8.90 -15.22
N PRO A 50 -4.35 10.24 -15.35
CA PRO A 50 -4.46 11.16 -14.21
C PRO A 50 -5.65 10.90 -13.28
N GLU A 51 -6.74 10.33 -13.81
CA GLU A 51 -7.94 9.97 -13.06
C GLU A 51 -7.87 8.53 -12.51
N ASN A 52 -6.88 7.72 -12.90
CA ASN A 52 -6.72 6.33 -12.47
C ASN A 52 -5.24 5.92 -12.30
N LEU A 53 -4.53 6.69 -11.48
CA LEU A 53 -3.12 6.48 -11.21
C LEU A 53 -2.85 5.19 -10.42
N GLN A 54 -1.96 4.36 -10.95
CA GLN A 54 -1.47 3.13 -10.34
C GLN A 54 -0.16 3.36 -9.58
N ASP A 55 0.08 2.56 -8.53
CA ASP A 55 1.34 2.60 -7.80
C ASP A 55 2.47 1.96 -8.60
N TYR A 56 3.59 2.67 -8.76
CA TYR A 56 4.82 2.08 -9.26
C TYR A 56 5.58 1.39 -8.12
N LYS A 57 5.85 0.09 -8.29
CA LYS A 57 6.58 -0.75 -7.34
C LYS A 57 7.93 -1.26 -7.85
N GLY A 58 8.37 -0.79 -9.03
CA GLY A 58 9.65 -1.18 -9.62
C GLY A 58 10.85 -0.49 -8.97
N GLY A 59 12.03 -0.78 -9.52
CA GLY A 59 13.28 -0.20 -9.06
C GLY A 59 13.40 1.30 -9.31
N ARG A 60 14.25 1.96 -8.50
CA ARG A 60 14.35 3.44 -8.45
C ARG A 60 15.72 3.95 -8.92
N THR A 61 16.53 3.08 -9.52
CA THR A 61 17.71 3.53 -10.27
C THR A 61 17.25 4.22 -11.56
N TYR A 62 18.07 5.10 -12.11
CA TYR A 62 17.73 5.75 -13.38
C TYR A 62 17.51 4.73 -14.50
N GLN A 63 18.34 3.69 -14.58
CA GLN A 63 18.22 2.65 -15.61
C GLN A 63 16.87 1.95 -15.56
N GLU A 64 16.45 1.47 -14.38
CA GLU A 64 15.16 0.79 -14.21
C GLU A 64 13.98 1.72 -14.51
N LEU A 65 14.07 2.98 -14.10
CA LEU A 65 13.02 3.98 -14.35
C LEU A 65 12.91 4.33 -15.84
N SER A 66 14.03 4.54 -16.53
CA SER A 66 14.07 4.85 -17.97
C SER A 66 13.57 3.65 -18.79
N GLU A 67 14.02 2.44 -18.47
CA GLU A 67 13.55 1.22 -19.13
C GLU A 67 12.04 1.02 -18.93
N TRP A 68 11.54 1.20 -17.72
CA TRP A 68 10.12 1.07 -17.45
C TRP A 68 9.30 2.19 -18.12
N ALA A 69 9.76 3.44 -18.08
CA ALA A 69 9.10 4.56 -18.73
C ALA A 69 9.06 4.39 -20.26
N GLY A 70 10.13 3.90 -20.89
CA GLY A 70 10.16 3.62 -22.33
C GLY A 70 9.20 2.51 -22.78
N ASN A 71 8.79 1.66 -21.85
CA ASN A 71 7.80 0.61 -22.06
C ASN A 71 6.37 1.05 -21.73
N LEU A 72 6.17 2.27 -21.24
CA LEU A 72 4.83 2.82 -21.11
C LEU A 72 4.19 2.93 -22.49
N ARG A 73 2.94 2.47 -22.55
CA ARG A 73 2.06 2.61 -23.71
C ARG A 73 0.84 3.38 -23.26
N PRO A 74 0.15 4.08 -24.18
CA PRO A 74 -1.12 4.70 -23.85
C PRO A 74 -2.03 3.66 -23.19
N SER A 75 -2.62 4.02 -22.05
CA SER A 75 -3.52 3.11 -21.35
C SER A 75 -4.83 2.97 -22.12
N CYS A 76 -5.41 1.77 -22.07
CA CYS A 76 -6.81 1.56 -22.41
C CYS A 76 -7.68 2.57 -21.63
N GLY A 77 -8.57 3.26 -22.34
CA GLY A 77 -9.49 4.22 -21.76
C GLY A 77 -10.33 4.93 -22.83
N PRO A 78 -11.21 5.86 -22.46
CA PRO A 78 -12.12 6.52 -23.40
C PRO A 78 -11.42 7.27 -24.56
N ARG A 79 -10.17 7.72 -24.35
CA ARG A 79 -9.36 8.38 -25.38
C ARG A 79 -8.59 7.40 -26.29
N ASN A 80 -8.42 6.15 -25.85
CA ASN A 80 -7.69 5.09 -26.56
C ASN A 80 -8.48 3.78 -26.54
N MET A 81 -9.72 3.83 -27.02
CA MET A 81 -10.68 2.72 -26.93
C MET A 81 -10.19 1.45 -27.66
N GLN A 82 -9.43 1.62 -28.73
CA GLN A 82 -8.80 0.55 -29.52
C GLN A 82 -7.78 -0.28 -28.73
N LEU A 83 -7.28 0.24 -27.60
CA LEU A 83 -6.34 -0.46 -26.72
C LEU A 83 -7.06 -1.29 -25.65
N CYS A 84 -8.39 -1.22 -25.59
CA CYS A 84 -9.22 -1.97 -24.65
C CYS A 84 -9.70 -3.29 -25.25
N ASP A 85 -9.83 -4.31 -24.41
CA ASP A 85 -10.58 -5.53 -24.73
C ASP A 85 -12.08 -5.25 -24.91
N GLU A 86 -12.81 -6.18 -25.55
CA GLU A 86 -14.22 -6.01 -25.90
C GLU A 86 -15.10 -5.72 -24.67
N GLU A 87 -14.81 -6.33 -23.53
CA GLU A 87 -15.53 -6.14 -22.28
C GLU A 87 -15.38 -4.71 -21.76
N LYS A 88 -14.15 -4.21 -21.68
CA LYS A 88 -13.88 -2.82 -21.29
C LYS A 88 -14.44 -1.83 -22.30
N GLN A 89 -14.38 -2.15 -23.60
CA GLN A 89 -14.96 -1.28 -24.61
C GLN A 89 -16.48 -1.15 -24.43
N LYS A 90 -17.16 -2.27 -24.18
CA LYS A 90 -18.59 -2.28 -23.90
C LYS A 90 -18.92 -1.46 -22.66
N LEU A 91 -18.18 -1.67 -21.57
CA LEU A 91 -18.34 -0.91 -20.34
C LEU A 91 -18.14 0.60 -20.55
N ILE A 92 -17.10 1.01 -21.30
CA ILE A 92 -16.86 2.42 -21.61
C ILE A 92 -18.06 3.01 -22.36
N LYS A 93 -18.61 2.31 -23.36
CA LYS A 93 -19.79 2.75 -24.10
C LYS A 93 -21.03 2.88 -23.20
N GLU A 94 -21.26 1.92 -22.32
CA GLU A 94 -22.37 1.97 -21.35
C GLU A 94 -22.24 3.17 -20.42
N LEU A 95 -21.04 3.43 -19.87
CA LEU A 95 -20.78 4.60 -19.02
C LEU A 95 -20.89 5.93 -19.78
N GLN A 96 -20.50 5.96 -21.07
CA GLN A 96 -20.65 7.13 -21.94
C GLN A 96 -22.11 7.42 -22.28
N ALA A 97 -22.96 6.38 -22.38
CA ALA A 97 -24.38 6.53 -22.67
C ALA A 97 -25.19 7.14 -21.52
N LEU A 98 -24.68 7.06 -20.28
CA LEU A 98 -25.28 7.73 -19.12
C LEU A 98 -25.27 9.26 -19.29
N SER A 99 -26.20 9.95 -18.64
CA SER A 99 -26.13 11.39 -18.47
C SER A 99 -24.98 11.79 -17.54
N GLN A 100 -24.60 13.06 -17.58
CA GLN A 100 -23.60 13.59 -16.65
C GLN A 100 -24.07 13.48 -15.18
N GLU A 101 -25.36 13.67 -14.93
CA GLU A 101 -25.95 13.57 -13.59
C GLU A 101 -25.88 12.14 -13.06
N GLU A 102 -26.24 11.16 -13.88
CA GLU A 102 -26.14 9.74 -13.52
C GLU A 102 -24.69 9.32 -13.26
N ARG A 103 -23.75 9.74 -14.11
CA ARG A 103 -22.31 9.50 -13.87
C ARG A 103 -21.86 10.12 -12.55
N ASN A 104 -22.23 11.36 -12.27
CA ASN A 104 -21.85 12.04 -11.02
C ASN A 104 -22.44 11.33 -9.79
N ALA A 105 -23.69 10.86 -9.88
CA ALA A 105 -24.32 10.11 -8.80
C ALA A 105 -23.59 8.78 -8.54
N LEU A 106 -23.24 8.04 -9.59
CA LEU A 106 -22.48 6.80 -9.49
C LEU A 106 -21.07 7.04 -8.93
N ILE A 107 -20.36 8.06 -9.39
CA ILE A 107 -19.03 8.43 -8.86
C ILE A 107 -19.14 8.68 -7.36
N LYS A 108 -20.09 9.54 -6.93
CA LYS A 108 -20.29 9.84 -5.52
C LYS A 108 -20.61 8.59 -4.68
N GLU A 109 -21.50 7.73 -5.16
CA GLU A 109 -21.84 6.48 -4.46
C GLU A 109 -20.60 5.58 -4.28
N LYS A 110 -19.79 5.42 -5.32
CA LYS A 110 -18.58 4.59 -5.26
C LYS A 110 -17.50 5.21 -4.39
N GLU A 111 -17.31 6.52 -4.44
CA GLU A 111 -16.39 7.24 -3.57
C GLU A 111 -16.79 7.14 -2.09
N GLU A 112 -18.07 7.35 -1.76
CA GLU A 112 -18.59 7.15 -0.40
C GLU A 112 -18.43 5.71 0.08
N THR A 113 -18.60 4.74 -0.82
CA THR A 113 -18.37 3.32 -0.51
C THR A 113 -16.90 3.05 -0.21
N ILE A 114 -15.99 3.59 -1.01
CA ILE A 114 -14.54 3.47 -0.81
C ILE A 114 -14.13 4.12 0.53
N GLU A 115 -14.65 5.31 0.83
CA GLU A 115 -14.36 6.00 2.09
C GLU A 115 -14.82 5.19 3.30
N LYS A 116 -16.04 4.62 3.26
CA LYS A 116 -16.55 3.73 4.31
C LYS A 116 -15.68 2.49 4.49
N LEU A 117 -15.23 1.87 3.40
CA LEU A 117 -14.34 0.71 3.45
C LEU A 117 -12.98 1.06 4.07
N GLU A 118 -12.39 2.21 3.70
CA GLU A 118 -11.12 2.67 4.26
C GLU A 118 -11.24 3.06 5.75
N ALA A 119 -12.34 3.71 6.14
CA ALA A 119 -12.63 4.02 7.54
C ALA A 119 -12.80 2.75 8.38
N ASN A 120 -13.55 1.77 7.89
CA ASN A 120 -13.73 0.47 8.54
C ASN A 120 -12.40 -0.27 8.68
N PHE A 121 -11.60 -0.34 7.61
CA PHE A 121 -10.27 -0.95 7.64
C PHE A 121 -9.36 -0.27 8.67
N THR A 122 -9.38 1.06 8.73
CA THR A 122 -8.58 1.85 9.68
C THR A 122 -8.99 1.60 11.12
N ALA A 123 -10.30 1.54 11.39
CA ALA A 123 -10.84 1.25 12.72
C ALA A 123 -10.42 -0.15 13.19
N LEU A 124 -10.66 -1.17 12.35
CA LEU A 124 -10.29 -2.55 12.64
C LEU A 124 -8.78 -2.72 12.82
N SER A 125 -7.97 -2.04 11.99
CA SER A 125 -6.50 -2.10 12.12
C SER A 125 -6.04 -1.53 13.46
N LYS A 126 -6.59 -0.39 13.91
CA LYS A 126 -6.26 0.21 15.22
C LYS A 126 -6.65 -0.71 16.37
N GLU A 127 -7.83 -1.31 16.29
CA GLU A 127 -8.29 -2.28 17.28
C GLU A 127 -7.38 -3.51 17.33
N MET A 128 -7.01 -4.05 16.16
CA MET A 128 -6.09 -5.18 16.05
C MET A 128 -4.73 -4.89 16.71
N PHE A 129 -4.14 -3.72 16.44
CA PHE A 129 -2.86 -3.33 17.06
C PHE A 129 -2.95 -3.20 18.58
N LYS A 130 -4.06 -2.64 19.08
CA LYS A 130 -4.31 -2.53 20.52
C LYS A 130 -4.42 -3.92 21.16
N ASN A 131 -5.27 -4.78 20.58
CA ASN A 131 -5.48 -6.14 21.07
C ASN A 131 -4.17 -6.94 21.06
N HIS A 132 -3.35 -6.79 20.02
CA HIS A 132 -2.05 -7.46 19.95
C HIS A 132 -1.11 -7.03 21.08
N LYS A 133 -1.01 -5.73 21.34
CA LYS A 133 -0.20 -5.19 22.45
C LYS A 133 -0.68 -5.71 23.81
N ASP A 134 -1.99 -5.65 24.05
CA ASP A 134 -2.58 -6.09 25.31
C ASP A 134 -2.34 -7.60 25.53
N LEU A 135 -2.48 -8.42 24.48
CA LEU A 135 -2.19 -9.85 24.52
C LEU A 135 -0.70 -10.14 24.76
N GLU A 136 0.20 -9.36 24.16
CA GLU A 136 1.63 -9.51 24.37
C GLU A 136 2.02 -9.22 25.83
N GLU A 137 1.50 -8.13 26.41
CA GLU A 137 1.73 -7.78 27.82
C GLU A 137 1.17 -8.85 28.77
N GLN A 138 -0.04 -9.37 28.48
CA GLN A 138 -0.64 -10.47 29.25
C GLN A 138 0.19 -11.75 29.17
N LYS A 139 0.62 -12.14 27.96
CA LYS A 139 1.49 -13.30 27.73
C LYS A 139 2.80 -13.14 28.51
N ASP A 140 3.46 -11.99 28.44
CA ASP A 140 4.72 -11.74 29.15
C ASP A 140 4.55 -11.72 30.68
N ALA A 141 3.45 -11.18 31.19
CA ALA A 141 3.09 -11.25 32.60
C ALA A 141 2.86 -12.71 33.05
N ALA A 142 2.09 -13.48 32.28
CA ALA A 142 1.82 -14.89 32.56
C ALA A 142 3.10 -15.74 32.53
N VAL A 143 3.98 -15.52 31.54
CA VAL A 143 5.29 -16.20 31.45
C VAL A 143 6.18 -15.85 32.63
N ARG A 144 6.24 -14.58 33.04
CA ARG A 144 7.00 -14.16 34.23
C ARG A 144 6.45 -14.82 35.49
N ALA A 145 5.13 -14.82 35.68
CA ALA A 145 4.48 -15.47 36.81
C ALA A 145 4.73 -17.00 36.84
N ALA A 146 4.71 -17.67 35.68
CA ALA A 146 5.01 -19.09 35.60
C ALA A 146 6.48 -19.38 35.95
N LYS A 147 7.41 -18.51 35.55
CA LYS A 147 8.84 -18.65 35.89
C LYS A 147 9.13 -18.38 37.37
N SER A 148 8.46 -17.41 37.98
CA SER A 148 8.68 -17.02 39.39
C SER A 148 8.10 -18.01 40.41
N LYS A 149 7.13 -18.84 40.01
CA LYS A 149 6.54 -19.93 40.84
C LYS A 149 7.47 -21.13 41.03
N GLY A 150 8.75 -20.88 41.30
CA GLY A 150 9.72 -21.92 41.61
C GLY A 150 10.10 -22.83 40.44
N LEU A 151 9.75 -22.50 39.19
CA LEU A 151 10.06 -23.33 38.02
C LEU A 151 11.56 -23.62 37.89
N ALA A 152 12.41 -22.64 38.18
CA ALA A 152 13.86 -22.84 38.18
C ALA A 152 14.29 -23.85 39.26
N LEU A 153 13.74 -23.72 40.47
CA LEU A 153 14.03 -24.63 41.58
C LEU A 153 13.50 -26.04 41.30
N LEU A 154 12.28 -26.16 40.76
CA LEU A 154 11.68 -27.42 40.33
C LEU A 154 12.55 -28.15 39.30
N LYS A 155 13.07 -27.42 38.30
CA LYS A 155 14.02 -27.97 37.31
C LYS A 155 15.31 -28.45 37.99
N SER A 156 15.86 -27.67 38.92
CA SER A 156 17.07 -28.05 39.67
C SER A 156 16.85 -29.30 40.53
N VAL A 157 15.72 -29.38 41.25
CA VAL A 157 15.34 -30.55 42.05
C VAL A 157 15.19 -31.78 41.15
N HIS A 158 14.45 -31.67 40.05
CA HIS A 158 14.27 -32.78 39.10
C HIS A 158 15.60 -33.31 38.55
N PHE A 159 16.52 -32.42 38.20
CA PHE A 159 17.85 -32.79 37.71
C PHE A 159 18.69 -33.56 38.74
N LEU A 160 18.66 -33.12 40.01
CA LEU A 160 19.40 -33.78 41.09
C LEU A 160 18.84 -35.16 41.39
N GLU A 161 17.52 -35.28 41.51
CA GLU A 161 16.86 -36.57 41.78
C GLU A 161 17.11 -37.58 40.65
N GLY A 162 17.06 -37.16 39.38
CA GLY A 162 17.38 -38.03 38.25
C GLY A 162 18.83 -38.55 38.22
N LYS A 163 19.78 -37.83 38.84
CA LYS A 163 21.18 -38.30 38.97
C LYS A 163 21.38 -39.32 40.08
N LYS A 164 20.59 -39.27 41.16
CA LYS A 164 20.66 -40.26 42.24
C LYS A 164 20.25 -41.64 41.73
N VAL A 165 19.14 -41.71 41.00
CA VAL A 165 18.63 -42.95 40.40
C VAL A 165 19.66 -43.61 39.47
N LYS A 166 20.47 -42.83 38.73
CA LYS A 166 21.53 -43.35 37.84
C LYS A 166 22.81 -43.81 38.55
N LYS A 167 23.00 -43.46 39.82
CA LYS A 167 24.17 -43.87 40.61
C LYS A 167 23.93 -45.17 41.39
N GLU A 168 22.67 -45.57 41.51
CA GLU A 168 22.23 -46.78 42.22
C GLU A 168 21.98 -47.98 41.26
N LEU A 169 22.20 -47.78 39.94
CA LEU A 169 22.20 -48.78 38.87
C LEU A 169 23.63 -48.96 38.33
#